data_AF-A0A9Q8QTR0-F1
#
_entry.id   AF-A0A9Q8QTR0-F1
#
_cell.length_a   1.000
_cell.length_b   1.000
_cell.length_c   1.000
_cell.angle_alpha   90.00
_cell.angle_beta   90.00
_cell.angle_gamma   90.00
#
_symmetry.space_group_name_H-M   'P 1'
#
loop_
_entity.id
_entity.type
_entity.pdbx_description
1 polymer ?
#
loop_
_entity_poly.entity_id
_entity_poly.type
_entity_poly.pdbx_seq_one_letter_code
_entity_poly.pdbx_strand_id
1 'polypeptide(L)'
;MHVHMHSSILIAVVTLSLQALALPADSPTGLHVGQQPAGIVHLPLKANPLDLTGRFKRGFRFSTSTVNDLLYTVDVRVGTPGTSVKLAFSLTSPVTWVNPNCSGVERLQLRKLCRTSGRFYPEMSRTFDGTDRPGRDEMAMAADSMTLGSSVVQRQPIGLGGSNATQVALGTLGVAPEPHSSPDGDSVSIVENLQRQGVTGRSAVSLDIRGADTSDGGSVLFGGVDTHKFSGPLVGRKMTFDPFAQAGTADTKSSREALRDRASALQPPRFTISFDQVGVTARNGSHYPLSVTNAKSLSAGLDSSNTISYLPAPAVETIAETFFPSAQRQQSMTRDGSLYYTVDCDATTESTGSLDFTLGDITIRLPFKDLVGSEVNYRKCILGVAAPPPAAFGNQAILGANFLKQVYAVFDWQDHKVYLAQRSQDCGRSSSITTLDQSTSIGTLFGECGGERQELRRRLVV
;
A
#
# COMPACT_ATOMS: atom_id res chain seq x y z
N MET A 1 -96.41 23.94 -12.38
CA MET A 1 -95.63 25.06 -11.81
C MET A 1 -94.16 24.77 -12.05
N HIS A 2 -93.60 25.46 -13.03
CA HIS A 2 -92.16 25.65 -13.22
C HIS A 2 -91.55 26.34 -11.99
N VAL A 3 -90.30 26.03 -11.64
CA VAL A 3 -89.15 26.92 -11.92
C VAL A 3 -87.87 26.06 -11.92
N HIS A 4 -87.20 26.06 -13.07
CA HIS A 4 -85.82 25.66 -13.27
C HIS A 4 -84.88 26.72 -12.66
N MET A 5 -83.80 26.30 -12.00
CA MET A 5 -82.55 27.07 -12.02
C MET A 5 -81.41 26.15 -12.45
N HIS A 6 -80.94 26.40 -13.66
CA HIS A 6 -79.65 25.97 -14.18
C HIS A 6 -78.54 26.68 -13.41
N SER A 7 -77.51 25.94 -13.01
CA SER A 7 -76.19 26.50 -12.81
C SER A 7 -75.18 25.60 -13.50
N SER A 8 -74.75 26.06 -14.67
CA SER A 8 -73.69 25.48 -15.48
C SER A 8 -72.35 25.77 -14.81
N ILE A 9 -71.63 24.73 -14.38
CA ILE A 9 -70.21 24.86 -14.02
C ILE A 9 -69.41 24.16 -15.11
N LEU A 10 -68.65 24.99 -15.83
CA LEU A 10 -67.71 24.64 -16.87
C LEU A 10 -66.63 23.70 -16.33
N ILE A 11 -66.32 22.68 -17.12
CA ILE A 11 -65.16 21.80 -16.98
C ILE A 11 -63.89 22.64 -17.19
N ALA A 12 -63.00 22.65 -16.19
CA ALA A 12 -61.59 23.00 -16.37
C ALA A 12 -60.74 21.83 -15.86
N VAL A 13 -60.47 20.87 -16.74
CA VAL A 13 -59.41 19.87 -16.54
C VAL A 13 -58.09 20.60 -16.73
N VAL A 14 -57.48 21.04 -15.63
CA VAL A 14 -56.10 21.52 -15.63
C VAL A 14 -55.20 20.29 -15.68
N THR A 15 -54.72 19.95 -16.87
CA THR A 15 -53.57 19.07 -17.04
C THR A 15 -52.34 19.78 -16.48
N LEU A 16 -52.00 19.53 -15.22
CA LEU A 16 -50.70 19.90 -14.67
C LEU A 16 -49.63 19.01 -15.33
N SER A 17 -49.02 19.53 -16.38
CA SER A 17 -47.75 19.05 -16.91
C SER A 17 -46.71 19.15 -15.79
N LEU A 18 -46.22 18.01 -15.31
CA LEU A 18 -45.09 17.93 -14.40
C LEU A 18 -43.82 18.29 -15.20
N GLN A 19 -43.57 19.57 -15.41
CA GLN A 19 -42.26 20.04 -15.86
C GLN A 19 -41.31 19.90 -14.68
N ALA A 20 -40.32 19.04 -14.83
CA ALA A 20 -39.21 18.93 -13.90
C ALA A 20 -38.49 20.28 -13.83
N LEU A 21 -38.70 21.01 -12.74
CA LEU A 21 -37.86 22.14 -12.35
C LEU A 21 -36.47 21.59 -12.00
N ALA A 22 -35.56 21.65 -12.97
CA ALA A 22 -34.14 21.50 -12.72
C ALA A 22 -33.69 22.69 -11.85
N LEU A 23 -33.47 22.44 -10.56
CA LEU A 23 -32.77 23.36 -9.69
C LEU A 23 -31.31 23.44 -10.16
N PRO A 24 -30.70 24.64 -10.27
CA PRO A 24 -29.29 24.74 -10.57
C PRO A 24 -28.49 24.17 -9.39
N ALA A 25 -27.75 23.10 -9.65
CA ALA A 25 -26.75 22.60 -8.73
C ALA A 25 -25.59 23.61 -8.73
N ASP A 26 -25.52 24.44 -7.68
CA ASP A 26 -24.29 25.16 -7.36
C ASP A 26 -23.23 24.14 -6.96
N SER A 27 -22.46 23.72 -7.95
CA SER A 27 -21.24 22.94 -7.78
C SER A 27 -20.12 23.86 -7.28
N PRO A 28 -19.48 23.58 -6.14
CA PRO A 28 -18.21 24.21 -5.83
C PRO A 28 -17.16 23.62 -6.79
N THR A 29 -16.66 24.47 -7.68
CA THR A 29 -15.34 24.45 -8.32
C THR A 29 -14.76 23.08 -8.70
N GLY A 30 -14.75 22.81 -10.00
CA GLY A 30 -14.36 21.55 -10.62
C GLY A 30 -12.98 21.02 -10.25
N LEU A 31 -12.97 19.77 -9.79
CA LEU A 31 -11.91 18.82 -10.10
C LEU A 31 -12.11 18.37 -11.55
N HIS A 32 -11.12 18.59 -12.41
CA HIS A 32 -11.05 17.91 -13.70
C HIS A 32 -11.04 16.40 -13.45
N VAL A 33 -12.21 15.75 -13.58
CA VAL A 33 -12.28 14.31 -13.79
C VAL A 33 -11.86 14.09 -15.24
N GLY A 34 -10.54 14.03 -15.47
CA GLY A 34 -10.02 13.49 -16.71
C GLY A 34 -10.60 12.10 -16.91
N GLN A 35 -11.19 11.87 -18.07
CA GLN A 35 -11.74 10.58 -18.48
C GLN A 35 -10.62 9.53 -18.34
N GLN A 36 -10.76 8.59 -17.41
CA GLN A 36 -9.74 7.55 -17.19
C GLN A 36 -9.59 6.75 -18.50
N PRO A 37 -8.37 6.50 -18.98
CA PRO A 37 -8.19 5.67 -20.17
C PRO A 37 -8.78 4.28 -19.91
N ALA A 38 -9.44 3.71 -20.91
CA ALA A 38 -10.01 2.37 -20.80
C ALA A 38 -8.93 1.35 -20.41
N GLY A 39 -9.29 0.35 -19.60
CA GLY A 39 -8.35 -0.69 -19.15
C GLY A 39 -7.51 -0.30 -17.92
N ILE A 40 -7.72 0.88 -17.33
CA ILE A 40 -6.97 1.37 -16.17
C ILE A 40 -7.92 1.76 -15.04
N VAL A 41 -7.58 1.35 -13.82
CA VAL A 41 -8.19 1.87 -12.59
C VAL A 41 -7.13 2.66 -11.82
N HIS A 42 -7.38 3.95 -11.60
CA HIS A 42 -6.54 4.80 -10.75
C HIS A 42 -7.17 5.01 -9.38
N LEU A 43 -6.37 4.77 -8.33
CA LEU A 43 -6.72 5.06 -6.94
C LEU A 43 -5.67 5.97 -6.32
N PRO A 44 -6.05 7.15 -5.81
CA PRO A 44 -5.13 7.98 -5.03
C PRO A 44 -4.81 7.32 -3.69
N LEU A 45 -3.56 7.40 -3.27
CA LEU A 45 -3.13 7.02 -1.94
C LEU A 45 -3.10 8.23 -1.01
N LYS A 46 -3.42 7.99 0.26
CA LYS A 46 -3.21 8.96 1.34
C LYS A 46 -2.18 8.41 2.31
N ALA A 47 -1.11 9.16 2.55
CA ALA A 47 -0.17 8.87 3.62
C ALA A 47 -0.73 9.46 4.92
N ASN A 48 -1.00 8.61 5.92
CA ASN A 48 -1.58 9.03 7.20
C ASN A 48 -0.52 8.85 8.29
N PRO A 49 0.05 9.94 8.82
CA PRO A 49 0.92 9.87 9.99
C PRO A 49 0.18 9.22 11.16
N LEU A 50 0.84 8.27 11.83
CA LEU A 50 0.28 7.56 12.98
C LEU A 50 0.60 8.23 14.32
N ASP A 51 1.20 9.42 14.29
CA ASP A 51 1.64 10.25 15.43
C ASP A 51 2.23 9.40 16.56
N LEU A 52 3.46 8.94 16.35
CA LEU A 52 4.25 8.24 17.35
C LEU A 52 4.98 9.21 18.30
N THR A 53 4.72 10.52 18.19
CA THR A 53 5.44 11.52 19.00
C THR A 53 5.09 11.33 20.48
N GLY A 54 6.10 11.10 21.30
CA GLY A 54 5.87 10.80 22.70
C GLY A 54 7.13 10.55 23.52
N ARG A 55 7.01 10.80 24.83
CA ARG A 55 8.00 10.34 25.81
C ARG A 55 7.73 8.87 26.08
N PHE A 56 8.57 8.01 25.53
CA PHE A 56 8.62 6.65 25.99
C PHE A 56 9.24 6.59 27.39
N LYS A 57 8.64 5.81 28.28
CA LYS A 57 9.19 5.60 29.63
C LYS A 57 10.58 4.95 29.54
N ARG A 58 11.43 5.17 30.55
CA ARG A 58 12.72 4.47 30.67
C ARG A 58 12.49 2.95 30.60
N GLY A 59 13.18 2.25 29.69
CA GLY A 59 12.98 0.83 29.45
C GLY A 59 11.85 0.47 28.46
N PHE A 60 11.35 1.45 27.70
CA PHE A 60 10.48 1.18 26.55
C PHE A 60 11.16 0.27 25.54
N ARG A 61 10.34 -0.56 24.89
CA ARG A 61 10.79 -1.55 23.94
C ARG A 61 10.10 -1.37 22.61
N PHE A 62 10.88 -1.50 21.54
CA PHE A 62 10.45 -1.29 20.18
C PHE A 62 9.85 -2.55 19.57
N SER A 63 8.86 -2.38 18.71
CA SER A 63 8.24 -3.40 17.87
C SER A 63 7.84 -2.77 16.54
N THR A 64 7.35 -3.59 15.61
CA THR A 64 6.79 -3.13 14.32
C THR A 64 5.76 -2.01 14.49
N SER A 65 4.84 -2.14 15.44
CA SER A 65 3.79 -1.16 15.74
C SER A 65 4.28 0.14 16.40
N THR A 66 5.54 0.19 16.82
CA THR A 66 6.17 1.39 17.41
C THR A 66 7.20 2.04 16.49
N VAL A 67 7.58 1.39 15.38
CA VAL A 67 8.46 1.98 14.37
C VAL A 67 7.73 2.40 13.11
N ASN A 68 6.56 1.82 12.84
CA ASN A 68 5.70 2.21 11.74
C ASN A 68 4.93 3.49 12.09
N ASP A 69 5.34 4.60 11.50
CA ASP A 69 4.78 5.94 11.72
C ASP A 69 3.86 6.43 10.58
N LEU A 70 3.67 5.62 9.54
CA LEU A 70 2.86 5.96 8.37
C LEU A 70 1.92 4.82 8.01
N LEU A 71 0.70 5.17 7.63
CA LEU A 71 -0.30 4.26 7.10
C LEU A 71 -0.83 4.76 5.76
N TYR A 72 -0.60 4.00 4.70
CA TYR A 72 -1.17 4.27 3.39
C TYR A 72 -2.61 3.79 3.33
N THR A 73 -3.52 4.67 2.93
CA THR A 73 -4.94 4.34 2.81
C THR A 73 -5.50 4.71 1.45
N VAL A 74 -6.58 4.02 1.11
CA VAL A 74 -7.41 4.23 -0.07
C VAL A 74 -8.86 4.37 0.37
N ASP A 75 -9.62 5.18 -0.36
CA ASP A 75 -11.07 5.27 -0.22
C ASP A 75 -11.72 4.41 -1.32
N VAL A 76 -12.58 3.46 -0.94
CA VAL A 76 -13.33 2.58 -1.85
C VAL A 76 -14.82 2.62 -1.49
N ARG A 77 -15.68 2.09 -2.36
CA ARG A 77 -17.09 1.84 -1.99
C ARG A 77 -17.39 0.35 -2.00
N VAL A 78 -18.16 -0.11 -1.02
CA VAL A 78 -18.55 -1.53 -0.90
C VAL A 78 -20.07 -1.64 -0.90
N GLY A 79 -20.61 -2.58 -1.67
CA GLY A 79 -22.03 -2.87 -1.77
C GLY A 79 -22.78 -2.11 -2.86
N THR A 80 -24.08 -2.38 -2.95
CA THR A 80 -25.02 -1.71 -3.87
C THR A 80 -26.33 -1.31 -3.16
N PRO A 81 -26.57 -0.02 -2.87
CA PRO A 81 -25.72 1.14 -3.18
C PRO A 81 -24.38 1.10 -2.43
N GLY A 82 -23.33 1.61 -3.05
CA GLY A 82 -21.99 1.55 -2.48
C GLY A 82 -21.81 2.47 -1.27
N THR A 83 -21.35 1.93 -0.16
CA THR A 83 -20.97 2.66 1.06
C THR A 83 -19.48 2.98 1.04
N SER A 84 -19.10 4.23 1.28
CA SER A 84 -17.69 4.64 1.32
C SER A 84 -16.99 4.06 2.55
N VAL A 85 -15.87 3.38 2.33
CA VAL A 85 -15.01 2.82 3.38
C VAL A 85 -13.57 3.16 3.07
N LYS A 86 -12.83 3.58 4.09
CA LYS A 86 -11.38 3.79 4.02
C LYS A 86 -10.66 2.54 4.48
N LEU A 87 -9.73 2.05 3.67
CA LEU A 87 -8.96 0.83 3.91
C LEU A 87 -7.47 1.13 3.91
N ALA A 88 -6.71 0.40 4.73
CA ALA A 88 -5.26 0.32 4.64
C ALA A 88 -4.87 -0.37 3.33
N PHE A 89 -3.92 0.19 2.59
CA PHE A 89 -3.43 -0.43 1.36
C PHE A 89 -2.31 -1.44 1.68
N SER A 90 -2.43 -2.67 1.19
CA SER A 90 -1.43 -3.71 1.41
C SER A 90 -1.09 -4.44 0.12
N LEU A 91 0.19 -4.32 -0.28
CA LEU A 91 0.78 -5.05 -1.41
C LEU A 91 0.95 -6.54 -1.15
N THR A 92 0.96 -6.96 0.12
CA THR A 92 1.31 -8.30 0.56
C THR A 92 0.11 -9.07 1.10
N SER A 93 -0.98 -8.38 1.46
CA SER A 93 -2.22 -9.03 1.87
C SER A 93 -2.97 -9.57 0.65
N PRO A 94 -3.38 -10.84 0.67
CA PRO A 94 -4.24 -11.40 -0.37
C PRO A 94 -5.73 -11.19 -0.12
N VAL A 95 -6.10 -10.80 1.11
CA VAL A 95 -7.49 -10.61 1.52
C VAL A 95 -7.80 -9.13 1.59
N THR A 96 -8.88 -8.74 0.94
CA THR A 96 -9.57 -7.48 1.21
C THR A 96 -10.62 -7.73 2.29
N TRP A 97 -10.66 -6.88 3.32
CA TRP A 97 -11.62 -7.04 4.40
C TRP A 97 -12.02 -5.68 5.00
N VAL A 98 -13.20 -5.65 5.60
CA VAL A 98 -13.84 -4.44 6.12
C VAL A 98 -14.36 -4.65 7.54
N ASN A 99 -14.83 -3.57 8.15
CA ASN A 99 -15.45 -3.58 9.49
C ASN A 99 -14.55 -4.04 10.63
N PRO A 100 -13.38 -3.41 10.86
CA PRO A 100 -12.61 -3.65 12.08
C PRO A 100 -13.44 -3.40 13.34
N ASN A 101 -13.09 -4.07 14.43
CA ASN A 101 -13.67 -3.81 15.73
C ASN A 101 -12.93 -2.66 16.44
N CYS A 102 -13.48 -1.46 16.34
CA CYS A 102 -12.87 -0.26 16.92
C CYS A 102 -12.84 -0.23 18.46
N SER A 103 -13.53 -1.13 19.17
CA SER A 103 -13.58 -1.07 20.65
C SER A 103 -12.27 -1.48 21.32
N GLY A 104 -11.53 -2.40 20.71
CA GLY A 104 -10.24 -2.87 21.25
C GLY A 104 -9.01 -2.12 20.73
N VAL A 105 -9.19 -1.04 19.97
CA VAL A 105 -8.08 -0.21 19.51
C VAL A 105 -7.59 0.68 20.66
N GLU A 106 -6.38 0.39 21.15
CA GLU A 106 -5.81 1.02 22.35
C GLU A 106 -5.54 2.52 22.17
N ARG A 107 -4.88 2.91 21.07
CA ARG A 107 -4.49 4.31 20.83
C ARG A 107 -5.70 5.14 20.41
N LEU A 108 -5.94 6.26 21.11
CA LEU A 108 -7.10 7.12 20.87
C LEU A 108 -7.20 7.61 19.41
N GLN A 109 -6.08 8.00 18.81
CA GLN A 109 -6.06 8.49 17.41
C GLN A 109 -6.41 7.38 16.42
N LEU A 110 -5.86 6.17 16.60
CA LEU A 110 -6.20 5.01 15.79
C LEU A 110 -7.67 4.61 15.97
N ARG A 111 -8.19 4.70 17.19
CA ARG A 111 -9.62 4.44 17.47
C ARG A 111 -10.53 5.48 16.82
N LYS A 112 -10.12 6.75 16.81
CA LYS A 112 -10.83 7.82 16.08
C LYS A 112 -10.83 7.53 14.59
N LEU A 113 -9.67 7.23 14.01
CA LEU A 113 -9.52 6.83 12.61
C LEU A 113 -10.45 5.66 12.27
N CYS A 114 -10.46 4.60 13.09
CA CYS A 114 -11.34 3.44 12.91
C CYS A 114 -12.83 3.84 12.85
N ARG A 115 -13.29 4.66 13.81
CA ARG A 115 -14.70 5.08 13.89
C ARG A 115 -15.12 6.03 12.75
N THR A 116 -14.19 6.78 12.17
CA THR A 116 -14.47 7.75 11.10
C THR A 116 -14.21 7.21 9.69
N SER A 117 -13.80 5.94 9.56
CA SER A 117 -13.37 5.36 8.27
C SER A 117 -14.49 4.70 7.47
N GLY A 118 -15.75 4.89 7.89
CA GLY A 118 -16.91 4.24 7.29
C GLY A 118 -17.06 2.79 7.73
N ARG A 119 -18.30 2.30 7.69
CA ARG A 119 -18.65 0.92 8.04
C ARG A 119 -19.55 0.37 6.95
N PHE A 120 -19.24 -0.82 6.47
CA PHE A 120 -20.08 -1.56 5.55
C PHE A 120 -21.18 -2.30 6.33
N TYR A 121 -22.41 -2.26 5.84
CA TYR A 121 -23.56 -2.89 6.45
C TYR A 121 -24.16 -3.87 5.42
N PRO A 122 -23.88 -5.19 5.55
CA PRO A 122 -24.31 -6.21 4.59
C PRO A 122 -25.79 -6.13 4.22
N GLU A 123 -26.65 -5.87 5.20
CA GLU A 123 -28.10 -5.77 5.07
C GLU A 123 -28.58 -4.61 4.18
N MET A 124 -27.72 -3.62 3.94
CA MET A 124 -28.02 -2.47 3.07
C MET A 124 -27.60 -2.69 1.62
N SER A 125 -26.88 -3.77 1.33
CA SER A 125 -26.37 -4.06 -0.01
C SER A 125 -27.21 -5.12 -0.72
N ARG A 126 -27.69 -4.78 -1.92
CA ARG A 126 -28.46 -5.70 -2.77
C ARG A 126 -27.58 -6.72 -3.50
N THR A 127 -26.26 -6.53 -3.49
CA THR A 127 -25.29 -7.42 -4.15
C THR A 127 -24.47 -8.23 -3.16
N PHE A 128 -24.82 -8.18 -1.86
CA PHE A 128 -24.18 -8.95 -0.83
C PHE A 128 -24.49 -10.44 -0.98
N ASP A 129 -23.44 -11.25 -1.01
CA ASP A 129 -23.46 -12.70 -1.11
C ASP A 129 -22.66 -13.27 0.07
N GLY A 130 -23.34 -13.50 1.19
CA GLY A 130 -22.72 -14.01 2.42
C GLY A 130 -22.64 -15.53 2.44
N THR A 131 -21.58 -16.08 3.02
CA THR A 131 -21.50 -17.51 3.34
C THR A 131 -21.65 -17.71 4.85
N ASP A 132 -22.41 -18.72 5.29
CA ASP A 132 -22.49 -19.13 6.72
C ASP A 132 -21.17 -19.81 7.21
N ARG A 133 -20.08 -19.71 6.43
CA ARG A 133 -18.81 -20.36 6.74
C ARG A 133 -17.98 -19.45 7.66
N PRO A 134 -17.48 -19.95 8.81
CA PRO A 134 -16.40 -19.27 9.51
C PRO A 134 -15.20 -19.16 8.56
N GLY A 135 -14.74 -17.94 8.30
CA GLY A 135 -13.69 -17.66 7.33
C GLY A 135 -12.29 -17.60 7.94
N ARG A 136 -11.34 -17.07 7.17
CA ARG A 136 -9.92 -16.95 7.53
C ARG A 136 -9.74 -15.97 8.69
N ASP A 137 -8.87 -16.29 9.64
CA ASP A 137 -8.45 -15.41 10.75
C ASP A 137 -9.64 -14.78 11.52
N GLU A 138 -10.69 -15.58 11.76
CA GLU A 138 -11.90 -15.17 12.51
C GLU A 138 -12.75 -14.09 11.81
N MET A 139 -12.55 -13.88 10.51
CA MET A 139 -13.42 -13.06 9.66
C MET A 139 -14.48 -13.95 8.98
N ALA A 140 -15.70 -13.45 8.82
CA ALA A 140 -16.69 -14.12 7.97
C ALA A 140 -16.42 -13.75 6.50
N MET A 141 -16.26 -14.75 5.63
CA MET A 141 -16.07 -14.49 4.19
C MET A 141 -17.42 -14.26 3.50
N ALA A 142 -17.45 -13.26 2.64
CA ALA A 142 -18.58 -12.94 1.78
C ALA A 142 -18.06 -12.45 0.42
N ALA A 143 -18.96 -12.20 -0.52
CA ALA A 143 -18.67 -11.48 -1.74
C ALA A 143 -19.63 -10.29 -1.89
N ASP A 144 -19.15 -9.19 -2.46
CA ASP A 144 -20.01 -8.06 -2.83
C ASP A 144 -19.38 -7.26 -3.97
N SER A 145 -20.11 -6.28 -4.52
CA SER A 145 -19.57 -5.31 -5.46
C SER A 145 -18.65 -4.31 -4.75
N MET A 146 -17.50 -4.03 -5.34
CA MET A 146 -16.58 -2.99 -4.88
C MET A 146 -16.34 -1.96 -5.97
N THR A 147 -16.46 -0.68 -5.63
CA THR A 147 -16.13 0.43 -6.53
C THR A 147 -14.74 0.98 -6.18
N LEU A 148 -13.86 1.02 -7.19
CA LEU A 148 -12.51 1.58 -7.12
C LEU A 148 -12.39 2.68 -8.18
N GLY A 149 -12.23 3.94 -7.74
CA GLY A 149 -12.27 5.07 -8.66
C GLY A 149 -13.63 5.12 -9.38
N SER A 150 -13.61 5.08 -10.71
CA SER A 150 -14.83 5.02 -11.53
C SER A 150 -15.29 3.59 -11.88
N SER A 151 -14.52 2.56 -11.52
CA SER A 151 -14.77 1.19 -11.94
C SER A 151 -15.44 0.37 -10.84
N VAL A 152 -16.32 -0.54 -11.25
CA VAL A 152 -17.00 -1.48 -10.34
C VAL A 152 -16.53 -2.89 -10.64
N VAL A 153 -16.04 -3.58 -9.60
CA VAL A 153 -15.73 -5.00 -9.61
C VAL A 153 -16.90 -5.72 -8.93
N GLN A 154 -17.53 -6.65 -9.65
CA GLN A 154 -18.65 -7.42 -9.12
C GLN A 154 -18.15 -8.65 -8.36
N ARG A 155 -18.92 -9.12 -7.36
CA ARG A 155 -18.65 -10.37 -6.61
C ARG A 155 -17.20 -10.50 -6.13
N GLN A 156 -16.61 -9.41 -5.63
CA GLN A 156 -15.28 -9.44 -5.03
C GLN A 156 -15.36 -10.16 -3.68
N PRO A 157 -14.57 -11.23 -3.44
CA PRO A 157 -14.42 -11.80 -2.11
C PRO A 157 -13.92 -10.75 -1.11
N ILE A 158 -14.62 -10.64 0.03
CA ILE A 158 -14.31 -9.75 1.14
C ILE A 158 -14.41 -10.49 2.48
N GLY A 159 -13.51 -10.18 3.41
CA GLY A 159 -13.65 -10.54 4.81
C GLY A 159 -14.47 -9.52 5.59
N LEU A 160 -15.34 -9.98 6.48
CA LEU A 160 -16.05 -9.15 7.45
C LEU A 160 -15.41 -9.34 8.83
N GLY A 161 -14.86 -8.26 9.38
CA GLY A 161 -14.24 -8.26 10.71
C GLY A 161 -15.24 -8.62 11.82
N GLY A 162 -14.91 -9.67 12.57
CA GLY A 162 -15.67 -10.10 13.76
C GLY A 162 -15.28 -9.37 15.04
N SER A 163 -15.79 -9.85 16.18
CA SER A 163 -15.50 -9.28 17.52
C SER A 163 -14.01 -9.26 17.88
N ASN A 164 -13.20 -10.10 17.24
CA ASN A 164 -11.79 -10.26 17.57
C ASN A 164 -10.85 -9.43 16.69
N ALA A 165 -11.35 -8.77 15.63
CA ALA A 165 -10.60 -7.85 14.76
C ALA A 165 -10.32 -6.49 15.45
N THR A 166 -9.78 -6.55 16.66
CA THR A 166 -9.71 -5.44 17.63
C THR A 166 -8.41 -4.64 17.57
N GLN A 167 -7.35 -5.22 17.00
CA GLN A 167 -5.99 -4.70 17.13
C GLN A 167 -5.57 -3.77 15.98
N VAL A 168 -6.40 -3.65 14.95
CA VAL A 168 -6.12 -2.87 13.74
C VAL A 168 -7.15 -1.77 13.56
N ALA A 169 -6.69 -0.60 13.16
CA ALA A 169 -7.54 0.59 13.04
C ALA A 169 -8.43 0.57 11.79
N LEU A 170 -8.01 -0.13 10.74
CA LEU A 170 -8.67 -0.16 9.43
C LEU A 170 -8.75 -1.59 8.91
N GLY A 171 -9.77 -1.84 8.08
CA GLY A 171 -9.74 -2.96 7.15
C GLY A 171 -8.62 -2.79 6.11
N THR A 172 -8.34 -3.83 5.34
CA THR A 172 -7.27 -3.82 4.34
C THR A 172 -7.84 -3.94 2.93
N LEU A 173 -7.31 -3.19 1.96
CA LEU A 173 -7.38 -3.51 0.54
C LEU A 173 -6.14 -4.32 0.19
N GLY A 174 -6.32 -5.64 0.09
CA GLY A 174 -5.26 -6.57 -0.29
C GLY A 174 -5.16 -6.70 -1.80
N VAL A 175 -3.96 -6.52 -2.35
CA VAL A 175 -3.73 -6.61 -3.80
C VAL A 175 -2.81 -7.76 -4.21
N ALA A 176 -2.31 -8.56 -3.25
CA ALA A 176 -1.56 -9.75 -3.56
C ALA A 176 -2.48 -10.89 -4.03
N PRO A 177 -2.03 -11.79 -4.92
CA PRO A 177 -2.72 -13.06 -5.17
C PRO A 177 -2.58 -14.00 -3.96
N GLU A 178 -3.57 -14.87 -3.74
CA GLU A 178 -3.33 -16.07 -2.92
C GLU A 178 -2.49 -17.08 -3.72
N PRO A 179 -1.50 -17.74 -3.11
CA PRO A 179 -0.65 -18.74 -3.77
C PRO A 179 -1.41 -20.01 -4.21
N HIS A 180 -2.59 -20.25 -3.63
CA HIS A 180 -3.44 -21.39 -3.93
C HIS A 180 -4.83 -20.87 -4.27
N SER A 181 -5.22 -21.03 -5.53
CA SER A 181 -6.60 -20.83 -5.94
C SER A 181 -7.48 -21.84 -5.18
N SER A 182 -8.30 -21.36 -4.26
CA SER A 182 -9.39 -22.16 -3.69
C SER A 182 -10.26 -22.65 -4.85
N PRO A 183 -10.60 -23.95 -4.91
CA PRO A 183 -11.54 -24.48 -5.91
C PRO A 183 -12.87 -23.72 -5.93
N ASP A 184 -13.25 -23.13 -4.79
CA ASP A 184 -14.53 -22.44 -4.59
C ASP A 184 -14.50 -20.96 -5.05
N GLY A 185 -13.35 -20.42 -5.45
CA GLY A 185 -13.22 -19.00 -5.86
C GLY A 185 -13.09 -18.00 -4.71
N ASP A 186 -13.07 -18.47 -3.46
CA ASP A 186 -13.02 -17.67 -2.21
C ASP A 186 -11.69 -16.90 -1.97
N SER A 187 -10.76 -16.90 -2.94
CA SER A 187 -9.37 -16.45 -2.79
C SER A 187 -8.87 -15.55 -3.92
N VAL A 188 -9.79 -15.05 -4.76
CA VAL A 188 -9.44 -14.21 -5.91
C VAL A 188 -9.15 -12.78 -5.44
N SER A 189 -7.94 -12.31 -5.73
CA SER A 189 -7.52 -10.94 -5.43
C SER A 189 -8.32 -9.92 -6.25
N ILE A 190 -8.39 -8.68 -5.77
CA ILE A 190 -9.10 -7.63 -6.49
C ILE A 190 -8.46 -7.29 -7.83
N VAL A 191 -7.14 -7.45 -7.94
CA VAL A 191 -6.38 -7.23 -9.18
C VAL A 191 -6.77 -8.28 -10.22
N GLU A 192 -6.88 -9.53 -9.79
CA GLU A 192 -7.28 -10.63 -10.64
C GLU A 192 -8.74 -10.51 -11.08
N ASN A 193 -9.65 -10.11 -10.18
CA ASN A 193 -11.05 -9.89 -10.55
C ASN A 193 -11.24 -8.72 -11.53
N LEU A 194 -10.47 -7.63 -11.38
CA LEU A 194 -10.43 -6.53 -12.35
C LEU A 194 -10.06 -7.04 -13.74
N GLN A 195 -9.07 -7.94 -13.83
CA GLN A 195 -8.68 -8.55 -15.10
C GLN A 195 -9.75 -9.51 -15.64
N ARG A 196 -10.23 -10.46 -14.82
CA ARG A 196 -11.23 -11.47 -15.21
C ARG A 196 -12.53 -10.86 -15.73
N GLN A 197 -12.89 -9.68 -15.24
CA GLN A 197 -14.09 -8.93 -15.66
C GLN A 197 -13.82 -7.95 -16.80
N GLY A 198 -12.61 -7.94 -17.37
CA GLY A 198 -12.23 -7.07 -18.50
C GLY A 198 -12.11 -5.59 -18.14
N VAL A 199 -12.08 -5.22 -16.86
CA VAL A 199 -11.86 -3.84 -16.41
C VAL A 199 -10.42 -3.41 -16.66
N THR A 200 -9.47 -4.35 -16.54
CA THR A 200 -8.05 -4.17 -16.88
C THR A 200 -7.58 -5.24 -17.84
N GLY A 201 -6.60 -4.93 -18.71
CA GLY A 201 -6.08 -5.90 -19.69
C GLY A 201 -5.10 -6.92 -19.08
N ARG A 202 -4.53 -6.60 -17.91
CA ARG A 202 -3.49 -7.38 -17.24
C ARG A 202 -3.64 -7.31 -15.72
N SER A 203 -3.47 -8.44 -15.03
CA SER A 203 -3.38 -8.50 -13.58
C SER A 203 -2.03 -7.92 -13.12
N ALA A 204 -1.98 -6.60 -13.06
CA ALA A 204 -0.79 -5.85 -12.69
C ALA A 204 -1.16 -4.59 -11.89
N VAL A 205 -0.29 -4.25 -10.93
CA VAL A 205 -0.42 -3.07 -10.07
C VAL A 205 0.84 -2.22 -10.18
N SER A 206 0.70 -0.97 -10.64
CA SER A 206 1.77 0.01 -10.54
C SER A 206 1.58 0.90 -9.32
N LEU A 207 2.69 1.19 -8.66
CA LEU A 207 2.74 1.87 -7.38
C LEU A 207 3.73 3.04 -7.43
N ASP A 208 3.22 4.20 -7.04
CA ASP A 208 4.00 5.40 -6.69
C ASP A 208 3.54 5.79 -5.28
N ILE A 209 4.39 5.60 -4.26
CA ILE A 209 4.06 6.06 -2.91
C ILE A 209 4.92 7.26 -2.54
N ARG A 210 4.34 8.17 -1.75
CA ARG A 210 5.00 9.40 -1.32
C ARG A 210 5.01 9.55 0.20
N GLY A 211 5.81 10.48 0.70
CA GLY A 211 5.84 10.80 2.13
C GLY A 211 4.55 11.48 2.61
N ALA A 212 4.47 11.80 3.89
CA ALA A 212 3.38 12.62 4.44
C ALA A 212 3.65 14.13 4.34
N ASP A 213 4.85 14.50 3.90
CA ASP A 213 5.28 15.87 3.59
C ASP A 213 4.75 16.36 2.24
N THR A 214 4.25 15.45 1.39
CA THR A 214 3.60 15.78 0.12
C THR A 214 2.09 15.95 0.29
N SER A 215 1.48 16.80 -0.54
CA SER A 215 0.03 17.06 -0.52
C SER A 215 -0.82 15.84 -0.92
N ASP A 216 -0.22 14.81 -1.50
CA ASP A 216 -0.82 13.51 -1.81
C ASP A 216 0.08 12.36 -1.33
N GLY A 217 -0.50 11.19 -1.04
CA GLY A 217 0.25 10.00 -0.61
C GLY A 217 0.80 9.17 -1.77
N GLY A 218 0.71 9.69 -2.99
CA GLY A 218 0.96 8.96 -4.23
C GLY A 218 -0.30 8.32 -4.83
N SER A 219 -0.13 7.23 -5.58
CA SER A 219 -1.20 6.57 -6.34
C SER A 219 -0.93 5.11 -6.61
N VAL A 220 -2.01 4.36 -6.82
CA VAL A 220 -2.03 3.00 -7.36
C VAL A 220 -2.71 3.02 -8.73
N LEU A 221 -2.13 2.32 -9.70
CA LEU A 221 -2.74 2.05 -11.00
C LEU A 221 -2.91 0.54 -11.17
N PHE A 222 -4.13 0.09 -11.45
CA PHE A 222 -4.38 -1.28 -11.89
C PHE A 222 -4.40 -1.29 -13.42
N GLY A 223 -3.63 -2.19 -14.03
CA GLY A 223 -3.60 -2.34 -15.49
C GLY A 223 -2.93 -1.19 -16.25
N GLY A 224 -2.10 -0.36 -15.62
CA GLY A 224 -1.42 0.76 -16.29
C GLY A 224 -0.10 1.17 -15.65
N VAL A 225 0.74 1.86 -16.42
CA VAL A 225 2.03 2.44 -16.01
C VAL A 225 2.06 3.92 -16.36
N ASP A 226 2.42 4.78 -15.42
CA ASP A 226 2.57 6.22 -15.62
C ASP A 226 4.04 6.56 -15.87
N THR A 227 4.40 6.80 -17.13
CA THR A 227 5.79 7.10 -17.52
C THR A 227 6.25 8.47 -17.02
N HIS A 228 5.34 9.31 -16.54
CA HIS A 228 5.64 10.63 -15.97
C HIS A 228 5.99 10.60 -14.47
N LYS A 229 6.22 9.41 -13.88
CA LYS A 229 6.57 9.25 -12.45
C LYS A 229 7.97 8.71 -12.18
N PHE A 230 8.70 8.32 -13.23
CA PHE A 230 10.02 7.71 -13.08
C PHE A 230 10.95 8.06 -14.24
N SER A 231 12.23 7.74 -14.04
CA SER A 231 13.28 7.91 -15.04
C SER A 231 13.94 6.57 -15.36
N GLY A 232 14.48 6.44 -16.57
CA GLY A 232 15.21 5.23 -16.96
C GLY A 232 14.30 4.04 -17.31
N PRO A 233 14.89 2.87 -17.56
CA PRO A 233 14.15 1.65 -17.89
C PRO A 233 13.54 0.98 -16.66
N LEU A 234 12.41 0.31 -16.85
CA LEU A 234 11.87 -0.62 -15.86
C LEU A 234 12.65 -1.94 -15.87
N VAL A 235 13.37 -2.23 -14.78
CA VAL A 235 14.16 -3.47 -14.66
C VAL A 235 13.36 -4.54 -13.92
N GLY A 236 13.13 -5.66 -14.61
CA GLY A 236 12.36 -6.79 -14.09
C GLY A 236 13.14 -7.73 -13.17
N ARG A 237 12.47 -8.25 -12.15
CA ARG A 237 12.92 -9.33 -11.26
C ARG A 237 11.80 -10.34 -11.04
N LYS A 238 12.16 -11.63 -11.11
CA LYS A 238 11.21 -12.71 -10.82
C LYS A 238 10.87 -12.73 -9.35
N MET A 239 9.58 -12.84 -9.04
CA MET A 239 9.08 -13.10 -7.69
C MET A 239 9.34 -14.55 -7.31
N THR A 240 9.88 -14.76 -6.11
CA THR A 240 10.02 -16.08 -5.48
C THR A 240 9.10 -16.13 -4.28
N PHE A 241 8.13 -17.05 -4.30
CA PHE A 241 7.19 -17.25 -3.20
C PHE A 241 7.74 -18.27 -2.21
N ASP A 242 7.74 -17.93 -0.93
CA ASP A 242 8.20 -18.83 0.12
C ASP A 242 7.02 -19.72 0.59
N PRO A 243 7.12 -21.06 0.47
CA PRO A 243 6.07 -21.97 0.95
C PRO A 243 5.85 -21.93 2.47
N PHE A 244 6.87 -21.57 3.27
CA PHE A 244 6.78 -21.56 4.73
C PHE A 244 6.22 -20.24 5.30
N ALA A 245 6.35 -19.12 4.58
CA ALA A 245 5.57 -17.91 4.87
C ALA A 245 4.06 -18.14 4.72
N GLN A 246 3.65 -19.26 4.11
CA GLN A 246 2.26 -19.68 3.91
C GLN A 246 1.76 -20.65 4.99
N ALA A 247 2.65 -21.20 5.83
CA ALA A 247 2.32 -22.22 6.84
C ALA A 247 1.72 -21.66 8.14
N GLY A 248 1.15 -20.45 8.10
CA GLY A 248 0.38 -19.88 9.21
C GLY A 248 -0.93 -20.62 9.51
N THR A 249 -1.29 -21.64 8.72
CA THR A 249 -2.59 -22.33 8.78
C THR A 249 -2.51 -23.81 9.19
N ALA A 250 -1.37 -24.29 9.71
CA ALA A 250 -1.30 -25.63 10.29
C ALA A 250 -1.98 -25.66 11.68
N ASP A 251 -3.23 -26.11 11.68
CA ASP A 251 -4.22 -26.17 12.76
C ASP A 251 -3.79 -27.08 13.93
N THR A 252 -2.74 -26.71 14.66
CA THR A 252 -2.36 -27.33 15.93
C THR A 252 -2.74 -26.41 17.08
N LYS A 253 -3.28 -26.96 18.17
CA LYS A 253 -3.70 -26.17 19.35
C LYS A 253 -2.57 -25.32 19.96
N SER A 254 -1.30 -25.69 19.77
CA SER A 254 -0.12 -24.90 20.13
C SER A 254 0.06 -23.64 19.27
N SER A 255 -0.52 -23.60 18.08
CA SER A 255 -0.47 -22.45 17.17
C SER A 255 -1.39 -21.32 17.63
N ARG A 256 -2.47 -21.60 18.37
CA ARG A 256 -3.40 -20.57 18.87
C ARG A 256 -2.84 -19.76 20.05
N GLU A 257 -2.03 -20.38 20.91
CA GLU A 257 -1.27 -19.66 21.94
C GLU A 257 -0.09 -18.90 21.34
N ALA A 258 0.60 -19.47 20.33
CA ALA A 258 1.60 -18.75 19.55
C ALA A 258 1.01 -17.56 18.76
N LEU A 259 -0.23 -17.65 18.30
CA LEU A 259 -0.92 -16.59 17.54
C LEU A 259 -1.25 -15.35 18.41
N ARG A 260 -1.50 -15.51 19.71
CA ARG A 260 -1.71 -14.35 20.62
C ARG A 260 -0.43 -13.56 20.87
N ASP A 261 0.74 -14.21 20.91
CA ASP A 261 2.05 -13.54 20.96
C ASP A 261 2.51 -13.03 19.58
N ARG A 262 1.98 -13.57 18.47
CA ARG A 262 2.37 -13.23 17.08
C ARG A 262 1.71 -11.99 16.51
N ALA A 263 0.66 -11.44 17.11
CA ALA A 263 0.00 -10.26 16.56
C ALA A 263 0.89 -9.00 16.52
N SER A 264 2.04 -9.03 17.20
CA SER A 264 3.09 -8.00 17.15
C SER A 264 4.40 -8.47 16.50
N ALA A 265 4.48 -9.72 16.03
CA ALA A 265 5.70 -10.29 15.47
C ALA A 265 5.81 -10.00 13.97
N LEU A 266 6.96 -9.50 13.54
CA LEU A 266 7.27 -9.33 12.12
C LEU A 266 7.30 -10.70 11.43
N GLN A 267 6.65 -10.84 10.28
CA GLN A 267 6.57 -12.10 9.53
C GLN A 267 7.42 -12.05 8.26
N PRO A 268 8.04 -13.19 7.85
CA PRO A 268 8.76 -13.25 6.59
C PRO A 268 7.90 -12.85 5.40
N PRO A 269 8.51 -12.22 4.37
CA PRO A 269 7.77 -11.80 3.19
C PRO A 269 7.18 -12.99 2.43
N ARG A 270 5.94 -12.85 1.97
CA ARG A 270 5.24 -13.89 1.17
C ARG A 270 5.89 -14.13 -0.20
N PHE A 271 6.47 -13.09 -0.76
CA PHE A 271 7.27 -13.15 -1.98
C PHE A 271 8.51 -12.28 -1.82
N THR A 272 9.56 -12.64 -2.55
CA THR A 272 10.83 -11.90 -2.58
C THR A 272 11.31 -11.69 -4.00
N ILE A 273 12.12 -10.66 -4.20
CA ILE A 273 12.93 -10.44 -5.39
C ILE A 273 14.41 -10.34 -5.01
N SER A 274 15.30 -10.62 -5.96
CA SER A 274 16.75 -10.55 -5.74
C SER A 274 17.31 -9.19 -6.16
N PHE A 275 18.13 -8.61 -5.28
CA PHE A 275 19.02 -7.49 -5.56
C PHE A 275 20.45 -8.00 -5.66
N ASP A 276 21.18 -7.53 -6.66
CA ASP A 276 22.50 -8.07 -7.00
C ASP A 276 23.56 -7.59 -6.01
N GLN A 277 23.38 -6.40 -5.45
CA GLN A 277 24.24 -5.83 -4.43
C GLN A 277 23.45 -4.84 -3.56
N VAL A 278 23.83 -4.76 -2.28
CA VAL A 278 23.43 -3.70 -1.37
C VAL A 278 24.69 -3.01 -0.88
N GLY A 279 24.68 -1.68 -0.85
CA GLY A 279 25.83 -0.88 -0.47
C GLY A 279 25.43 0.47 0.10
N VAL A 280 26.42 1.23 0.54
CA VAL A 280 26.25 2.61 0.99
C VAL A 280 27.12 3.50 0.12
N THR A 281 26.54 4.55 -0.44
CA THR A 281 27.31 5.65 -1.02
C THR A 281 27.41 6.77 0.00
N ALA A 282 28.63 7.08 0.45
CA ALA A 282 28.88 8.16 1.40
C ALA A 282 28.93 9.53 0.69
N ARG A 283 28.94 10.61 1.49
CA ARG A 283 29.03 12.00 1.01
C ARG A 283 30.16 12.26 0.01
N ASN A 284 31.30 11.61 0.20
CA ASN A 284 32.48 11.76 -0.66
C ASN A 284 32.38 10.98 -1.98
N GLY A 285 31.24 10.30 -2.23
CA GLY A 285 31.02 9.44 -3.40
C GLY A 285 31.62 8.04 -3.27
N SER A 286 32.32 7.74 -2.18
CA SER A 286 32.84 6.39 -1.94
C SER A 286 31.69 5.41 -1.72
N HIS A 287 31.77 4.27 -2.41
CA HIS A 287 30.80 3.19 -2.31
C HIS A 287 31.33 2.05 -1.43
N TYR A 288 30.53 1.65 -0.44
CA TYR A 288 30.85 0.63 0.54
C TYR A 288 29.85 -0.52 0.39
N PRO A 289 30.21 -1.67 -0.19
CA PRO A 289 29.32 -2.82 -0.23
C PRO A 289 29.00 -3.31 1.19
N LEU A 290 27.73 -3.63 1.44
CA LEU A 290 27.29 -4.17 2.72
C LEU A 290 27.29 -5.69 2.68
N SER A 291 27.82 -6.30 3.73
CA SER A 291 27.68 -7.74 3.94
C SER A 291 26.25 -8.03 4.41
N VAL A 292 25.40 -8.48 3.48
CA VAL A 292 24.05 -8.93 3.81
C VAL A 292 24.05 -10.38 4.31
N THR A 293 24.92 -11.24 3.78
CA THR A 293 25.12 -12.65 4.20
C THR A 293 26.46 -13.19 3.60
N ASN A 294 26.70 -14.52 3.65
CA ASN A 294 27.71 -15.20 2.81
C ASN A 294 27.37 -15.19 1.30
N ALA A 295 26.15 -14.79 0.92
CA ALA A 295 25.71 -14.63 -0.46
C ALA A 295 25.92 -13.20 -0.95
N LYS A 296 26.22 -13.07 -2.26
CA LYS A 296 26.45 -11.77 -2.91
C LYS A 296 25.17 -10.95 -3.12
N SER A 297 24.01 -11.60 -3.15
CA SER A 297 22.70 -10.98 -3.45
C SER A 297 21.80 -10.90 -2.22
N LEU A 298 20.99 -9.84 -2.12
CA LEU A 298 19.92 -9.72 -1.12
C LEU A 298 18.60 -10.24 -1.68
N SER A 299 17.92 -11.12 -0.94
CA SER A 299 16.53 -11.48 -1.23
C SER A 299 15.60 -10.65 -0.36
N ALA A 300 14.68 -9.89 -0.95
CA ALA A 300 13.81 -9.00 -0.19
C ALA A 300 12.37 -8.97 -0.69
N GLY A 301 11.43 -8.95 0.25
CA GLY A 301 10.03 -8.63 -0.03
C GLY A 301 9.80 -7.13 -0.06
N LEU A 302 8.81 -6.69 -0.82
CA LEU A 302 8.41 -5.28 -0.90
C LEU A 302 7.07 -5.11 -0.18
N ASP A 303 7.03 -4.27 0.86
CA ASP A 303 5.86 -4.18 1.73
C ASP A 303 5.49 -2.74 2.08
N SER A 304 4.31 -2.30 1.63
CA SER A 304 3.76 -0.98 1.93
C SER A 304 3.23 -0.84 3.36
N SER A 305 3.06 -1.94 4.08
CA SER A 305 2.54 -1.94 5.46
C SER A 305 3.62 -1.72 6.53
N ASN A 306 4.89 -1.72 6.14
CA ASN A 306 6.03 -1.37 6.99
C ASN A 306 6.57 0.00 6.59
N THR A 307 6.77 0.93 7.53
CA THR A 307 7.41 2.22 7.22
C THR A 307 8.90 2.03 6.96
N ILE A 308 9.57 1.29 7.84
CA ILE A 308 11.01 1.08 7.81
C ILE A 308 11.37 -0.20 7.06
N SER A 309 12.63 -0.33 6.67
CA SER A 309 13.15 -1.54 6.04
C SER A 309 13.81 -2.46 7.06
N TYR A 310 13.60 -3.76 6.92
CA TYR A 310 14.23 -4.79 7.74
C TYR A 310 15.30 -5.50 6.92
N LEU A 311 16.56 -5.40 7.33
CA LEU A 311 17.72 -5.95 6.64
C LEU A 311 18.45 -6.95 7.53
N PRO A 312 19.31 -7.83 6.98
CA PRO A 312 20.15 -8.69 7.80
C PRO A 312 20.98 -7.91 8.82
N ALA A 313 21.13 -8.46 10.03
CA ALA A 313 21.76 -7.79 11.17
C ALA A 313 23.14 -7.17 10.85
N PRO A 314 24.07 -7.85 10.14
CA PRO A 314 25.38 -7.26 9.85
C PRO A 314 25.30 -5.98 8.99
N ALA A 315 24.33 -5.91 8.07
CA ALA A 315 24.11 -4.72 7.26
C ALA A 315 23.55 -3.57 8.13
N VAL A 316 22.59 -3.86 9.01
CA VAL A 316 21.98 -2.87 9.92
C VAL A 316 23.02 -2.32 10.90
N GLU A 317 23.83 -3.18 11.50
CA GLU A 317 24.92 -2.81 12.42
C GLU A 317 25.94 -1.93 11.69
N THR A 318 26.37 -2.32 10.49
CA THR A 318 27.30 -1.50 9.68
C THR A 318 26.70 -0.13 9.37
N ILE A 319 25.44 -0.06 8.94
CA ILE A 319 24.75 1.21 8.64
C ILE A 319 24.72 2.09 9.89
N ALA A 320 24.23 1.56 11.01
CA ALA A 320 24.04 2.30 12.25
C ALA A 320 25.38 2.77 12.82
N GLU A 321 26.37 1.88 12.95
CA GLU A 321 27.60 2.15 13.69
C GLU A 321 28.65 2.91 12.87
N THR A 322 28.63 2.78 11.54
CA THR A 322 29.61 3.45 10.66
C THR A 322 29.10 4.77 10.09
N PHE A 323 27.81 4.83 9.73
CA PHE A 323 27.27 5.97 8.98
C PHE A 323 26.31 6.85 9.79
N PHE A 324 25.95 6.47 11.02
CA PHE A 324 25.14 7.27 11.93
C PHE A 324 25.81 7.33 13.33
N PRO A 325 26.77 8.23 13.57
CA PRO A 325 27.53 8.28 14.83
C PRO A 325 26.68 8.44 16.09
N SER A 326 25.48 9.03 15.98
CA SER A 326 24.52 9.21 17.06
C SER A 326 23.61 8.00 17.30
N ALA A 327 23.80 6.90 16.56
CA ALA A 327 22.98 5.70 16.65
C ALA A 327 23.09 5.03 18.03
N GLN A 328 21.93 4.69 18.58
CA GLN A 328 21.80 4.01 19.87
C GLN A 328 20.88 2.82 19.71
N ARG A 329 21.40 1.64 20.01
CA ARG A 329 20.65 0.38 19.97
C ARG A 329 19.53 0.38 21.01
N GLN A 330 18.36 -0.10 20.60
CA GLN A 330 17.16 -0.20 21.42
C GLN A 330 16.75 -1.65 21.65
N GLN A 331 16.01 -1.89 22.74
CA GLN A 331 15.52 -3.23 23.08
C GLN A 331 14.25 -3.56 22.31
N SER A 332 14.17 -4.77 21.75
CA SER A 332 12.95 -5.33 21.16
C SER A 332 11.92 -5.71 22.24
N MET A 333 10.64 -5.43 21.99
CA MET A 333 9.53 -5.74 22.90
C MET A 333 9.36 -7.24 23.12
N THR A 334 9.49 -7.99 22.04
CA THR A 334 9.35 -9.45 21.95
C THR A 334 10.60 -10.21 22.38
N ARG A 335 11.74 -9.51 22.57
CA ARG A 335 13.05 -10.12 22.93
C ARG A 335 13.46 -11.27 21.98
N ASP A 336 13.07 -11.16 20.73
CA ASP A 336 13.22 -12.15 19.66
C ASP A 336 14.54 -12.03 18.86
N GLY A 337 15.45 -11.17 19.32
CA GLY A 337 16.70 -10.87 18.62
C GLY A 337 16.59 -9.75 17.58
N SER A 338 15.42 -9.14 17.39
CA SER A 338 15.29 -7.96 16.52
C SER A 338 16.17 -6.81 17.01
N LEU A 339 16.76 -6.07 16.07
CA LEU A 339 17.61 -4.91 16.35
C LEU A 339 16.91 -3.63 15.88
N TYR A 340 16.75 -2.68 16.78
CA TYR A 340 16.22 -1.36 16.50
C TYR A 340 17.23 -0.31 16.92
N TYR A 341 17.26 0.83 16.23
CA TYR A 341 18.16 1.94 16.55
C TYR A 341 17.39 3.27 16.56
N THR A 342 17.86 4.19 17.38
CA THR A 342 17.52 5.61 17.31
C THR A 342 18.74 6.43 17.02
N VAL A 343 18.60 7.52 16.27
CA VAL A 343 19.66 8.50 15.97
C VAL A 343 19.26 9.87 16.50
N ASP A 344 20.16 10.85 16.50
CA ASP A 344 19.74 12.25 16.64
C ASP A 344 18.91 12.67 15.42
N CYS A 345 17.84 13.44 15.64
CA CYS A 345 16.95 13.85 14.55
C CYS A 345 17.64 14.74 13.50
N ASP A 346 18.72 15.42 13.88
CA ASP A 346 19.59 16.21 13.00
C ASP A 346 20.79 15.42 12.44
N ALA A 347 20.83 14.08 12.59
CA ALA A 347 21.95 13.25 12.13
C ALA A 347 22.30 13.42 10.64
N THR A 348 21.34 13.87 9.83
CA THR A 348 21.53 14.10 8.38
C THR A 348 22.23 15.42 8.05
N THR A 349 22.40 16.30 9.04
CA THR A 349 23.28 17.48 8.91
C THR A 349 24.76 17.07 8.86
N GLU A 350 25.11 16.00 9.57
CA GLU A 350 26.48 15.48 9.66
C GLU A 350 26.72 14.32 8.68
N SER A 351 25.69 13.49 8.44
CA SER A 351 25.77 12.28 7.62
C SER A 351 24.90 12.41 6.38
N THR A 352 25.54 12.64 5.22
CA THR A 352 24.87 12.64 3.92
C THR A 352 25.36 11.48 3.08
N GLY A 353 24.47 10.86 2.32
CA GLY A 353 24.71 9.64 1.59
C GLY A 353 23.42 8.91 1.26
N SER A 354 23.55 7.69 0.76
CA SER A 354 22.43 6.82 0.44
C SER A 354 22.74 5.35 0.73
N LEU A 355 21.68 4.63 1.09
CA LEU A 355 21.64 3.17 1.02
C LEU A 355 21.23 2.79 -0.40
N ASP A 356 22.05 1.98 -1.06
CA ASP A 356 21.97 1.70 -2.48
C ASP A 356 21.63 0.24 -2.74
N PHE A 357 20.66 0.00 -3.61
CA PHE A 357 20.18 -1.32 -4.02
C PHE A 357 20.39 -1.49 -5.52
N THR A 358 21.29 -2.38 -5.92
CA THR A 358 21.61 -2.60 -7.34
C THR A 358 20.79 -3.74 -7.92
N LEU A 359 20.21 -3.51 -9.10
CA LEU A 359 19.52 -4.53 -9.89
C LEU A 359 19.83 -4.34 -11.38
N GLY A 360 20.66 -5.24 -11.94
CA GLY A 360 21.13 -5.15 -13.31
C GLY A 360 21.89 -3.84 -13.49
N ASP A 361 21.45 -3.03 -14.45
CA ASP A 361 22.12 -1.79 -14.83
C ASP A 361 21.63 -0.56 -14.05
N ILE A 362 20.67 -0.72 -13.12
CA ILE A 362 20.18 0.39 -12.30
C ILE A 362 20.54 0.22 -10.82
N THR A 363 20.71 1.35 -10.15
CA THR A 363 20.88 1.42 -8.70
C THR A 363 19.78 2.32 -8.13
N ILE A 364 18.94 1.74 -7.27
CA ILE A 364 17.96 2.50 -6.49
C ILE A 364 18.66 3.08 -5.28
N ARG A 365 18.57 4.40 -5.11
CA ARG A 365 19.20 5.12 -4.01
C ARG A 365 18.16 5.55 -2.99
N LEU A 366 18.35 5.15 -1.73
CA LEU A 366 17.59 5.57 -0.57
C LEU A 366 18.42 6.57 0.25
N PRO A 367 18.15 7.88 0.14
CA PRO A 367 18.90 8.91 0.86
C PRO A 367 18.84 8.70 2.39
N PHE A 368 19.94 8.98 3.09
CA PHE A 368 19.99 8.89 4.56
C PHE A 368 18.94 9.75 5.26
N LYS A 369 18.52 10.87 4.66
CA LYS A 369 17.42 11.69 5.19
C LYS A 369 16.10 10.91 5.30
N ASP A 370 15.88 9.96 4.40
CA ASP A 370 14.68 9.11 4.38
C ASP A 370 14.86 7.85 5.27
N LEU A 371 16.02 7.71 5.92
CA LEU A 371 16.28 6.79 7.03
C LEU A 371 16.13 7.45 8.40
N VAL A 372 15.86 8.76 8.49
CA VAL A 372 15.55 9.41 9.77
C VAL A 372 14.03 9.56 9.88
N GLY A 373 13.42 8.70 10.70
CA GLY A 373 11.98 8.63 10.89
C GLY A 373 11.47 9.59 11.97
N SER A 374 10.28 9.29 12.49
CA SER A 374 9.61 10.12 13.51
C SER A 374 10.44 10.32 14.80
N GLU A 375 10.27 11.51 15.40
CA GLU A 375 10.88 11.86 16.68
C GLU A 375 10.26 11.08 17.84
N VAL A 376 11.14 10.59 18.69
CA VAL A 376 10.88 9.83 19.91
C VAL A 376 11.76 10.38 21.04
N ASN A 377 11.27 10.44 22.27
CA ASN A 377 12.11 10.76 23.45
C ASN A 377 12.93 12.08 23.39
N TYR A 378 12.41 13.14 22.75
CA TYR A 378 13.04 14.46 22.62
C TYR A 378 14.37 14.42 21.84
N ARG A 379 14.34 14.93 20.60
CA ARG A 379 15.48 15.03 19.65
C ARG A 379 16.10 13.70 19.19
N LYS A 380 15.57 12.55 19.60
CA LYS A 380 15.94 11.26 19.01
C LYS A 380 14.92 10.85 17.96
N CYS A 381 15.35 10.23 16.88
CA CYS A 381 14.49 9.79 15.79
C CYS A 381 14.71 8.29 15.54
N ILE A 382 13.67 7.59 15.10
CA ILE A 382 13.78 6.17 14.73
C ILE A 382 14.68 6.05 13.49
N LEU A 383 15.65 5.14 13.52
CA LEU A 383 16.41 4.81 12.32
C LEU A 383 15.56 3.91 11.40
N GLY A 384 15.48 4.27 10.12
CA GLY A 384 14.66 3.64 9.08
C GLY A 384 15.15 2.26 8.62
N VAL A 385 16.10 1.67 9.35
CA VAL A 385 16.52 0.28 9.17
C VAL A 385 16.51 -0.44 10.52
N ALA A 386 16.06 -1.68 10.50
CA ALA A 386 16.05 -2.58 11.65
C ALA A 386 16.48 -3.99 11.21
N ALA A 387 16.91 -4.82 12.15
CA ALA A 387 17.15 -6.24 11.88
C ALA A 387 15.96 -7.06 12.35
N PRO A 388 15.42 -7.96 11.51
CA PRO A 388 14.34 -8.86 11.92
C PRO A 388 14.88 -9.99 12.81
N PRO A 389 13.99 -10.79 13.43
CA PRO A 389 14.40 -11.98 14.20
C PRO A 389 15.18 -12.96 13.31
N PRO A 390 16.44 -13.31 13.63
CA PRO A 390 17.28 -14.13 12.75
C PRO A 390 16.68 -15.50 12.42
N ALA A 391 16.04 -16.13 13.40
CA ALA A 391 15.49 -17.48 13.27
C ALA A 391 14.29 -17.54 12.31
N ALA A 392 13.55 -16.45 12.12
CA ALA A 392 12.34 -16.43 11.30
C ALA A 392 12.63 -16.03 9.85
N PHE A 393 13.61 -15.16 9.62
CA PHE A 393 13.86 -14.56 8.30
C PHE A 393 15.02 -15.19 7.55
N GLY A 394 15.92 -15.88 8.26
CA GLY A 394 17.19 -16.32 7.68
C GLY A 394 17.92 -15.14 7.05
N ASN A 395 17.97 -15.14 5.71
CA ASN A 395 18.67 -14.15 4.88
C ASN A 395 17.73 -13.18 4.16
N GLN A 396 16.43 -13.24 4.43
CA GLN A 396 15.42 -12.42 3.77
C GLN A 396 15.31 -11.04 4.42
N ALA A 397 15.04 -10.03 3.60
CA ALA A 397 14.74 -8.67 4.00
C ALA A 397 13.29 -8.28 3.71
N ILE A 398 12.84 -7.21 4.34
CA ILE A 398 11.63 -6.47 3.96
C ILE A 398 12.06 -5.05 3.60
N LEU A 399 11.76 -4.61 2.38
CA LEU A 399 11.90 -3.22 1.99
C LEU A 399 10.55 -2.51 2.16
N GLY A 400 10.53 -1.61 3.14
CA GLY A 400 9.32 -0.88 3.56
C GLY A 400 9.02 0.34 2.70
N ALA A 401 8.11 1.16 3.18
CA ALA A 401 7.68 2.39 2.56
C ALA A 401 8.84 3.37 2.32
N ASN A 402 9.84 3.41 3.20
CA ASN A 402 11.02 4.26 3.00
C ASN A 402 11.76 3.94 1.69
N PHE A 403 11.95 2.65 1.37
CA PHE A 403 12.46 2.21 0.07
C PHE A 403 11.45 2.42 -1.04
N LEU A 404 10.18 2.04 -0.83
CA LEU A 404 9.15 2.13 -1.86
C LEU A 404 8.90 3.58 -2.35
N LYS A 405 9.15 4.60 -1.52
CA LYS A 405 9.12 6.03 -1.90
C LYS A 405 10.19 6.42 -2.93
N GLN A 406 11.22 5.59 -3.11
CA GLN A 406 12.35 5.85 -4.01
C GLN A 406 12.19 5.14 -5.35
N VAL A 407 11.17 4.29 -5.49
CA VAL A 407 10.93 3.52 -6.71
C VAL A 407 9.56 3.82 -7.30
N TYR A 408 9.49 3.71 -8.61
CA TYR A 408 8.24 3.36 -9.27
C TYR A 408 8.24 1.86 -9.49
N ALA A 409 7.23 1.17 -8.98
CA ALA A 409 7.18 -0.29 -8.98
C ALA A 409 5.96 -0.81 -9.74
N VAL A 410 6.15 -1.80 -10.60
CA VAL A 410 5.08 -2.52 -11.31
C VAL A 410 5.09 -3.98 -10.87
N PHE A 411 4.07 -4.38 -10.12
CA PHE A 411 3.84 -5.75 -9.69
C PHE A 411 2.99 -6.45 -10.74
N ASP A 412 3.63 -7.24 -11.59
CA ASP A 412 2.98 -8.08 -12.60
C ASP A 412 2.68 -9.46 -12.00
N TRP A 413 1.51 -9.56 -11.38
CA TRP A 413 1.08 -10.79 -10.71
C TRP A 413 0.83 -11.93 -11.68
N GLN A 414 0.51 -11.63 -12.93
CA GLN A 414 0.31 -12.62 -13.97
C GLN A 414 1.61 -13.37 -14.30
N ASP A 415 2.70 -12.64 -14.54
CA ASP A 415 4.00 -13.23 -14.91
C ASP A 415 4.92 -13.46 -13.68
N HIS A 416 4.43 -13.17 -12.47
CA HIS A 416 5.18 -13.24 -11.23
C HIS A 416 6.49 -12.46 -11.29
N LYS A 417 6.41 -11.19 -11.72
CA LYS A 417 7.56 -10.28 -11.84
C LYS A 417 7.27 -8.94 -11.18
N VAL A 418 8.30 -8.36 -10.57
CA VAL A 418 8.30 -6.94 -10.20
C VAL A 418 9.23 -6.20 -11.15
N TYR A 419 8.79 -5.06 -11.65
CA TYR A 419 9.63 -4.14 -12.40
C TYR A 419 9.86 -2.89 -11.56
N LEU A 420 11.11 -2.45 -11.45
CA LEU A 420 11.49 -1.28 -10.66
C LEU A 420 12.25 -0.28 -11.52
N ALA A 421 12.01 1.00 -11.27
CA ALA A 421 12.84 2.11 -11.73
C ALA A 421 12.98 3.13 -10.59
N GLN A 422 14.01 3.98 -10.65
CA GLN A 422 14.15 5.09 -9.71
C GLN A 422 12.98 6.07 -9.91
N ARG A 423 12.26 6.37 -8.82
CA ARG A 423 11.20 7.38 -8.85
C ARG A 423 11.82 8.75 -9.15
N SER A 424 11.12 9.52 -9.98
CA SER A 424 11.47 10.92 -10.25
C SER A 424 10.38 11.84 -9.69
N GLN A 425 10.70 13.12 -9.55
CA GLN A 425 9.66 14.14 -9.52
C GLN A 425 8.80 14.01 -10.78
N ASP A 426 7.49 14.21 -10.61
CA ASP A 426 6.54 14.13 -11.70
C ASP A 426 6.95 15.10 -12.81
N CYS A 427 6.97 14.61 -14.04
CA CYS A 427 7.33 15.38 -15.21
C CYS A 427 6.13 15.49 -16.17
N GLY A 428 6.07 16.56 -16.95
CA GLY A 428 4.94 16.80 -17.86
C GLY A 428 3.77 17.53 -17.19
N ARG A 429 2.82 18.00 -18.02
CA ARG A 429 1.65 18.79 -17.57
C ARG A 429 0.41 17.93 -17.27
N SER A 430 0.42 16.66 -17.68
CA SER A 430 -0.64 15.66 -17.51
C SER A 430 0.00 14.28 -17.40
N SER A 431 -0.67 13.30 -16.77
CA SER A 431 -0.15 11.93 -16.69
C SER A 431 0.00 11.29 -18.09
N SER A 432 1.05 10.48 -18.27
CA SER A 432 1.30 9.71 -19.49
C SER A 432 1.15 8.24 -19.14
N ILE A 433 -0.10 7.77 -19.14
CA ILE A 433 -0.43 6.43 -18.69
C ILE A 433 -0.50 5.49 -19.89
N THR A 434 0.37 4.48 -19.88
CA THR A 434 0.35 3.34 -20.80
C THR A 434 -0.52 2.25 -20.21
N THR A 435 -1.55 1.81 -20.94
CA THR A 435 -2.37 0.63 -20.60
C THR A 435 -1.54 -0.64 -20.70
N LEU A 436 -1.72 -1.55 -19.75
CA LEU A 436 -1.09 -2.88 -19.77
C LEU A 436 -2.09 -3.93 -20.24
N ASP A 437 -1.71 -4.65 -21.28
CA ASP A 437 -2.44 -5.80 -21.80
C ASP A 437 -1.55 -7.06 -21.87
N GLN A 438 -2.08 -8.12 -22.47
CA GLN A 438 -1.38 -9.40 -22.63
C GLN A 438 -0.14 -9.30 -23.53
N SER A 439 -0.13 -8.37 -24.49
CA SER A 439 0.96 -8.17 -25.44
C SER A 439 2.05 -7.22 -24.93
N THR A 440 1.75 -6.47 -23.88
CA THR A 440 2.62 -5.42 -23.37
C THR A 440 3.89 -5.99 -22.71
N SER A 441 5.06 -5.60 -23.23
CA SER A 441 6.35 -5.94 -22.62
C SER A 441 6.76 -4.86 -21.61
N ILE A 442 6.39 -5.04 -20.33
CA ILE A 442 6.61 -4.04 -19.26
C ILE A 442 8.09 -3.64 -19.15
N GLY A 443 9.02 -4.59 -19.32
CA GLY A 443 10.46 -4.32 -19.23
C GLY A 443 11.03 -3.42 -20.34
N THR A 444 10.25 -3.14 -21.38
CA THR A 444 10.64 -2.20 -22.45
C THR A 444 10.12 -0.77 -22.20
N LEU A 445 9.26 -0.58 -21.19
CA LEU A 445 8.75 0.73 -20.84
C LEU A 445 9.85 1.57 -20.19
N PHE A 446 9.84 2.86 -20.52
CA PHE A 446 10.88 3.80 -20.13
C PHE A 446 10.25 5.07 -19.56
N GLY A 447 10.78 5.52 -18.43
CA GLY A 447 10.34 6.71 -17.73
C GLY A 447 10.68 7.98 -18.51
N GLU A 448 9.73 8.88 -18.64
CA GLU A 448 9.89 10.14 -19.38
C GLU A 448 10.51 11.26 -18.54
N CYS A 449 10.76 11.01 -17.24
CA CYS A 449 11.35 11.99 -16.36
C CYS A 449 12.88 11.91 -16.35
N GLY A 450 13.53 13.03 -16.04
CA GLY A 450 14.99 13.16 -16.03
C GLY A 450 15.57 13.87 -17.26
N GLY A 451 16.85 14.25 -17.16
CA GLY A 451 17.53 15.15 -18.10
C GLY A 451 17.86 14.53 -19.46
N GLU A 452 18.21 13.24 -19.53
CA GLU A 452 18.74 12.63 -20.75
C GLU A 452 17.75 12.64 -21.93
N ARG A 453 16.45 12.44 -21.68
CA ARG A 453 15.42 12.50 -22.73
C ARG A 453 15.01 13.93 -23.11
N GLN A 454 15.12 14.89 -22.18
CA GLN A 454 14.94 16.31 -22.50
C GLN A 454 16.09 16.85 -23.35
N GLU A 455 17.32 16.39 -23.10
CA GLU A 455 18.51 16.72 -23.89
C GLU A 455 18.42 16.11 -25.30
N LEU A 456 18.01 14.84 -25.42
CA LEU A 456 17.76 14.16 -26.70
C LEU A 456 16.60 14.79 -27.49
N ARG A 457 15.49 15.16 -26.83
CA ARG A 457 14.40 15.90 -27.48
C ARG A 457 14.83 17.30 -27.91
N ARG A 458 15.66 18.01 -27.12
CA ARG A 458 16.22 19.32 -27.53
C ARG A 458 17.15 19.20 -28.73
N ARG A 459 17.96 18.14 -28.82
CA ARG A 459 18.86 17.90 -29.96
C ARG A 459 18.17 17.45 -31.24
N LEU A 460 16.92 16.99 -31.17
CA LEU A 460 16.11 16.62 -32.33
C LEU A 460 15.20 17.76 -32.81
N VAL A 461 15.14 18.87 -32.07
CA VAL A 461 14.33 20.06 -32.36
C VAL A 461 15.20 21.26 -32.79
N VAL A 462 16.53 21.10 -32.77
CA VAL A 462 17.53 21.99 -33.38
C VAL A 462 18.13 21.27 -34.57
#